data_AF-Q01TJ0-F1
#
_entry.id   AF-Q01TJ0-F1
#
_cell.length_a   1.000
_cell.length_b   1.000
_cell.length_c   1.000
_cell.angle_alpha   90.00
_cell.angle_beta   90.00
_cell.angle_gamma   90.00
#
_symmetry.space_group_name_H-M   'P 1'
#
loop_
_entity.id
_entity.type
_entity.pdbx_description
1 polymer ?
#
loop_
_entity_poly.entity_id
_entity_poly.type
_entity_poly.pdbx_seq_one_letter_code
_entity_poly.pdbx_strand_id
1 'polypeptide(L)' 'MSRPLLEVADIFRAYAGRFLERCRTRISWPQHQVLQAIERSRTSVLGKHRDRCTGCGHEFAFSFNSCLMGSIF' A
#
# COMPACT_ATOMS: atom_id res chain seq x y z
N MET A 1 12.93 -7.21 12.29
CA MET A 1 12.55 -7.99 11.09
C MET A 1 13.46 -7.54 9.96
N SER A 2 14.15 -8.46 9.29
CA SER A 2 14.93 -8.14 8.08
C SER A 2 13.98 -7.67 6.98
N ARG A 3 14.37 -6.64 6.22
CA ARG A 3 13.55 -6.12 5.11
C ARG A 3 13.34 -7.24 4.06
N PRO A 4 12.11 -7.47 3.58
CA PRO A 4 11.88 -8.40 2.48
C PRO A 4 12.71 -8.01 1.27
N LEU A 5 13.26 -8.99 0.55
CA LEU A 5 13.99 -8.74 -0.70
C LEU A 5 13.09 -8.22 -1.82
N LEU A 6 11.80 -8.53 -1.74
CA LEU A 6 10.78 -8.15 -2.71
C LEU A 6 9.49 -7.80 -1.97
N GLU A 7 8.92 -6.64 -2.27
CA GLU A 7 7.60 -6.24 -1.79
C GLU A 7 6.58 -6.25 -2.93
N VAL A 8 5.30 -6.32 -2.57
CA VAL A 8 4.20 -6.21 -3.54
C VAL A 8 4.28 -4.90 -4.32
N ALA A 9 4.70 -3.81 -3.68
CA ALA A 9 4.90 -2.51 -4.33
C ALA A 9 5.93 -2.59 -5.48
N ASP A 10 6.97 -3.40 -5.34
CA ASP A 10 8.01 -3.55 -6.37
C ASP A 10 7.47 -4.27 -7.62
N ILE A 11 6.61 -5.29 -7.42
CA ILE A 11 5.90 -5.96 -8.51
C ILE A 11 5.00 -4.94 -9.24
N PHE A 12 4.29 -4.11 -8.49
CA PHE A 12 3.37 -3.14 -9.09
C PHE A 12 4.14 -2.06 -9.87
N ARG A 13 5.27 -1.55 -9.34
CA ARG A 13 6.13 -0.63 -10.09
C ARG A 13 6.65 -1.22 -11.40
N ALA A 14 6.95 -2.52 -11.42
CA ALA A 14 7.44 -3.19 -12.62
C ALA A 14 6.34 -3.48 -13.66
N TYR A 15 5.11 -3.78 -13.23
CA TYR A 15 4.09 -4.37 -14.11
C TYR A 15 2.75 -3.62 -14.19
N ALA A 16 2.44 -2.72 -13.26
CA ALA A 16 1.12 -2.08 -13.17
C ALA A 16 0.78 -1.27 -14.43
N GLY A 17 1.74 -0.54 -15.01
CA GLY A 17 1.50 0.23 -16.25
C GLY A 17 1.02 -0.66 -17.41
N ARG A 18 1.74 -1.76 -17.69
CA ARG A 18 1.36 -2.71 -18.74
C ARG A 18 0.03 -3.40 -18.45
N PHE A 19 -0.24 -3.70 -17.18
CA PHE A 19 -1.50 -4.29 -16.75
C PHE A 19 -2.68 -3.32 -16.97
N LEU A 20 -2.52 -2.04 -16.62
CA LEU A 20 -3.52 -1.00 -16.80
C LEU A 20 -3.82 -0.75 -18.28
N GLU A 21 -2.80 -0.77 -19.15
CA GLU A 21 -2.99 -0.67 -20.60
C GLU A 21 -3.81 -1.84 -21.15
N ARG A 22 -3.48 -3.07 -20.73
CA ARG A 22 -4.15 -4.30 -21.16
C ARG A 22 -5.59 -4.39 -20.66
N CYS A 23 -5.85 -3.92 -19.44
CA CYS A 23 -7.11 -4.10 -18.73
C CYS A 23 -7.94 -2.82 -18.62
N ARG A 24 -7.64 -1.79 -19.41
CA ARG A 24 -8.26 -0.46 -19.32
C ARG A 24 -9.80 -0.47 -19.30
N THR A 25 -10.43 -1.41 -20.01
CA THR A 25 -11.89 -1.56 -20.08
C THR A 25 -12.50 -2.42 -18.97
N ARG A 26 -11.67 -3.14 -18.19
CA ARG A 26 -12.09 -4.10 -17.16
C ARG A 26 -11.82 -3.62 -15.74
N ILE A 27 -11.03 -2.57 -15.58
CA ILE A 27 -10.65 -2.02 -14.27
C ILE A 27 -11.59 -0.88 -13.90
N SER A 28 -12.18 -0.99 -12.72
CA SER A 28 -12.98 0.09 -12.15
C SER A 28 -12.09 1.19 -11.58
N TRP A 29 -12.65 2.39 -11.44
CA TRP A 29 -11.92 3.52 -10.85
C TRP A 29 -11.36 3.23 -9.43
N PRO A 30 -12.12 2.61 -8.50
CA PRO A 30 -11.56 2.23 -7.19
C PRO A 30 -10.38 1.28 -7.29
N GLN A 31 -10.41 0.30 -8.21
CA GLN A 31 -9.29 -0.61 -8.41
C GLN A 31 -8.05 0.13 -8.93
N HIS A 32 -8.23 1.09 -9.83
CA HIS A 32 -7.16 1.94 -10.30
C HIS A 32 -6.50 2.74 -9.15
N GLN A 33 -7.30 3.29 -8.23
CA GLN A 33 -6.80 4.00 -7.06
C GLN A 33 -5.99 3.08 -6.13
N VAL A 34 -6.48 1.86 -5.90
CA VAL A 34 -5.76 0.87 -5.09
C VAL A 34 -4.41 0.49 -5.72
N LEU A 35 -4.38 0.24 -7.04
CA LEU A 35 -3.13 -0.06 -7.75
C LEU A 35 -2.10 1.07 -7.58
N GLN A 36 -2.52 2.32 -7.74
CA GLN A 36 -1.65 3.49 -7.53
C GLN A 36 -1.18 3.63 -6.07
N ALA A 37 -2.05 3.39 -5.10
CA ALA A 37 -1.71 3.47 -3.68
C ALA A 37 -0.66 2.40 -3.28
N ILE A 38 -0.76 1.20 -3.87
CA ILE A 38 0.22 0.12 -3.67
C ILE A 38 1.56 0.47 -4.32
N GLU A 39 1.56 0.96 -5.56
CA GLU A 39 2.78 1.37 -6.28
C GLU A 39 3.56 2.44 -5.50
N ARG A 40 2.83 3.39 -4.91
CA ARG A 40 3.37 4.50 -4.09
C ARG A 40 3.57 4.15 -2.61
N SER A 41 3.31 2.90 -2.23
CA SER A 41 3.46 2.48 -0.84
C SER A 41 4.91 2.58 -0.38
N ARG A 42 5.10 3.03 0.86
CA ARG A 42 6.41 3.17 1.52
C ARG A 42 6.63 2.15 2.63
N THR A 43 5.93 1.02 2.63
CA THR A 43 6.01 0.02 3.72
C THR A 43 7.43 -0.46 3.98
N SER A 44 8.20 -0.73 2.93
CA SER A 44 9.63 -1.10 3.05
C SER A 44 10.49 -0.06 3.75
N VAL A 45 10.12 1.21 3.63
CA VAL A 45 10.91 2.35 4.10
C VAL A 45 10.47 2.77 5.50
N LEU A 46 9.16 2.85 5.74
CA LEU A 46 8.57 3.33 6.99
C LEU A 46 8.33 2.19 8.00
N GLY A 47 8.23 0.94 7.52
CA GLY A 47 7.88 -0.21 8.34
C GLY A 47 6.40 -0.21 8.75
N LYS A 48 6.15 -0.81 9.91
CA LYS A 48 4.82 -0.98 10.49
C LYS A 48 4.74 -0.25 11.83
N HIS A 49 3.59 0.32 12.13
CA HIS A 49 3.32 0.92 13.43
C HIS A 49 2.63 -0.12 14.31
N ARG A 50 2.97 -0.13 15.60
CA ARG A 50 2.24 -0.93 16.59
C ARG A 50 1.36 0.03 17.36
N ASP A 51 0.06 -0.07 17.13
CA ASP A 51 -0.87 0.86 17.77
C ASP A 51 -1.09 0.46 19.22
N ARG A 52 -1.14 1.44 20.11
CA ARG A 52 -1.39 1.23 21.54
C ARG A 52 -2.45 2.20 22.02
N CYS A 53 -3.48 1.66 22.67
CA CYS A 53 -4.49 2.49 23.33
C CYS A 53 -3.84 3.28 24.46
N THR A 54 -3.97 4.61 24.44
CA THR A 54 -3.45 5.49 25.49
C THR A 54 -4.27 5.42 26.78
N GLY A 55 -5.52 4.95 26.72
CA GLY A 55 -6.40 4.79 27.89
C GLY A 55 -6.22 3.48 28.63
N CYS A 56 -6.33 2.34 27.94
CA CYS A 56 -6.26 1.01 28.58
C CYS A 56 -4.91 0.31 28.40
N GLY A 57 -3.97 0.90 27.67
CA GLY A 57 -2.63 0.33 27.44
C GLY A 57 -2.59 -0.87 26.49
N HIS A 58 -3.75 -1.32 25.98
CA HIS A 58 -3.85 -2.45 25.05
C HIS A 58 -3.09 -2.17 23.75
N GLU A 59 -2.23 -3.11 23.36
CA GLU A 59 -1.53 -3.06 22.08
C GLU A 59 -2.37 -3.75 21.01
N PHE A 60 -2.75 -3.01 19.98
CA PHE A 60 -3.46 -3.54 18.83
C PHE A 60 -2.49 -4.17 17.82
N ALA A 61 -3.07 -4.80 16.79
CA ALA A 61 -2.32 -5.30 15.66
C ALA A 61 -1.51 -4.18 14.97
N PHE A 62 -0.56 -4.59 14.13
CA PHE A 62 0.26 -3.63 13.41
C PHE A 62 -0.56 -2.91 12.34
N SER A 63 -0.44 -1.58 12.29
CA SER A 63 -0.96 -0.76 11.20
C SER A 63 0.13 -0.43 10.18
N PHE A 64 -0.31 -0.30 8.93
CA PHE A 64 0.55 -0.04 7.77
C PHE A 64 0.04 1.22 7.06
N ASN A 65 0.33 2.39 7.64
CA ASN A 65 -0.12 3.70 7.14
C ASN A 65 0.77 4.26 6.01
N SER A 66 1.36 3.37 5.24
CA SER A 66 2.42 3.66 4.27
C SER A 66 1.91 3.85 2.84
N CYS A 67 0.65 3.53 2.57
CA CYS A 67 -0.01 3.74 1.29
C CYS A 67 -0.58 5.15 1.22
N LEU A 68 -0.10 5.95 0.26
CA LEU A 68 -0.65 7.27 -0.03
C LEU A 68 -1.82 7.09 -1.00
N MET A 69 -3.01 6.81 -0.47
CA MET A 69 -4.23 7.00 -1.24
C MET A 69 -4.37 8.51 -1.42
N GLY A 70 -4.01 9.04 -2.60
CA GLY A 70 -4.07 10.47 -2.86
C GLY A 70 -5.47 11.01 -2.53
N SER A 71 -5.54 11.91 -1.55
CA SER A 71 -6.74 12.72 -1.34
C SER A 71 -6.90 13.56 -2.61
N ILE A 72 -7.88 13.21 -3.46
CA ILE A 72 -8.39 14.11 -4.51
C ILE A 72 -9.58 14.90 -3.92
N PHE A 73 -9.44 15.28 -2.65
CA PHE A 73 -10.22 16.32 -1.97
C PHE A 73 -9.26 17.08 -1.06
#